data_AF-A0A937MHH0-F1
#
_entry.id   AF-A0A937MHH0-F1
#
_cell.length_a   1.000
_cell.length_b   1.000
_cell.length_c   1.000
_cell.angle_alpha   90.00
_cell.angle_beta   90.00
_cell.angle_gamma   90.00
#
_symmetry.space_group_name_H-M   'P 1'
#
loop_
_entity.id
_entity.type
_entity.pdbx_description
1 polymer ?
#
loop_
_entity_poly.entity_id
_entity_poly.type
_entity_poly.pdbx_seq_one_letter_code
_entity_poly.pdbx_strand_id
1 'polypeptide(L)'
;MKISLSKAKDNDYLLSFDDTSVTLDAAGLKSLLLQVTQVLAPGAIETKNALEKAGEYIELIKGANDVGIQSLLQAADEDDILVLLKTGEEDQALQEKFFGNMSEKFRKVYQEDLEFKFNEGVSDQLVNSAIKRLKLTTDTLEEKGILSFDE
;
A
#
# COMPACT_ATOMS: atom_id res chain seq x y z
N MET A 1 -12.99 25.10 25.79
CA MET A 1 -11.60 24.70 25.51
C MET A 1 -11.18 25.30 24.20
N LYS A 2 -10.26 26.27 24.25
CA LYS A 2 -9.68 26.92 23.08
C LYS A 2 -8.31 26.29 22.82
N ILE A 3 -8.16 25.70 21.64
CA ILE A 3 -6.90 25.08 21.20
C ILE A 3 -6.32 25.97 20.09
N SER A 4 -5.05 26.32 20.21
CA SER A 4 -4.36 27.11 19.19
C SER A 4 -2.90 26.68 19.05
N LEU A 5 -2.42 26.69 17.82
CA LEU A 5 -1.02 26.46 17.46
C LEU A 5 -0.48 27.72 16.80
N SER A 6 0.67 28.22 17.26
CA SER A 6 1.37 29.34 16.64
C SER A 6 2.85 29.03 16.47
N LYS A 7 3.49 29.64 15.47
CA LYS A 7 4.93 29.50 15.24
C LYS A 7 5.69 30.46 16.17
N ALA A 8 6.65 29.94 16.91
CA ALA A 8 7.58 30.70 17.74
C ALA A 8 8.89 30.99 16.97
N LYS A 9 9.94 31.42 17.67
CA LYS A 9 11.27 31.64 17.07
C LYS A 9 12.00 30.31 16.85
N ASP A 10 12.99 30.31 15.96
CA ASP A 10 13.93 29.20 15.77
C ASP A 10 13.31 27.82 15.50
N ASN A 11 12.19 27.81 14.75
CA ASN A 11 11.49 26.59 14.33
C ASN A 11 10.77 25.83 15.47
N ASP A 12 10.55 26.51 16.58
CA ASP A 12 9.66 26.06 17.66
C ASP A 12 8.20 26.47 17.40
N TYR A 13 7.29 25.74 18.02
CA TYR A 13 5.85 25.89 17.89
C TYR A 13 5.21 25.91 19.27
N LEU A 14 4.34 26.88 19.53
CA LEU A 14 3.60 27.01 20.78
C LEU A 14 2.20 26.42 20.61
N LEU A 15 1.94 25.31 21.31
CA LEU A 15 0.63 24.70 21.41
C LEU A 15 -0.03 25.15 22.71
N SER A 16 -1.22 25.74 22.63
CA SER A 16 -1.96 26.25 23.79
C SER A 16 -3.32 25.58 23.94
N PHE A 17 -3.63 25.20 25.17
CA PHE A 17 -4.90 24.65 25.65
C PHE A 17 -5.40 25.53 26.80
N ASP A 18 -6.34 26.42 26.50
CA ASP A 18 -6.82 27.44 27.46
C ASP A 18 -5.63 28.19 28.11
N ASP A 19 -5.35 28.01 29.40
CA ASP A 19 -4.26 28.68 30.13
C ASP A 19 -2.93 27.91 30.15
N THR A 20 -2.89 26.72 29.53
CA THR A 20 -1.69 25.88 29.47
C THR A 20 -1.03 26.00 28.10
N SER A 21 0.26 26.30 28.05
CA SER A 21 1.04 26.33 26.81
C SER A 21 2.25 25.41 26.88
N VAL A 22 2.51 24.70 25.79
CA VAL A 22 3.65 23.80 25.61
C VAL A 22 4.39 24.22 24.34
N THR A 23 5.71 24.40 24.45
CA THR A 23 6.57 24.61 23.29
C THR A 23 7.05 23.26 22.76
N LEU A 24 6.92 23.05 21.46
CA LEU A 24 7.37 21.87 20.74
C LEU A 24 8.33 22.29 19.63
N ASP A 25 9.43 21.56 19.46
CA ASP A 25 10.25 21.68 18.27
C ASP A 25 9.55 21.01 17.06
N ALA A 26 10.15 21.12 15.88
CA ALA A 26 9.60 20.54 14.66
C ALA A 26 9.44 19.00 14.73
N ALA A 27 10.31 18.29 15.47
CA ALA A 27 10.24 16.85 15.63
C ALA A 27 9.08 16.43 16.56
N GLY A 28 8.94 17.11 17.69
CA GLY A 28 7.87 16.92 18.66
C GLY A 28 6.51 17.25 18.08
N LEU A 29 6.38 18.33 17.29
CA LEU A 29 5.13 18.67 16.62
C LEU A 29 4.72 17.61 15.59
N LYS A 30 5.67 17.08 14.81
CA LYS A 30 5.41 15.96 13.89
C LYS A 30 4.95 14.70 14.63
N SER A 31 5.57 14.38 15.76
CA SER A 31 5.17 13.23 16.59
C SER A 31 3.76 13.40 17.15
N LEU A 32 3.42 14.59 17.64
CA LEU A 32 2.07 14.90 18.11
C LEU A 32 1.03 14.77 16.99
N LEU A 33 1.30 15.31 15.80
CA LEU A 33 0.40 15.17 14.65
C LEU A 33 0.16 13.70 14.30
N LEU A 34 1.21 12.88 14.35
CA LEU A 34 1.12 11.46 14.08
C LEU A 34 0.24 10.75 15.12
N GLN A 35 0.46 10.99 16.41
CA GLN A 35 -0.38 10.41 17.47
C GLN A 35 -1.85 10.84 17.37
N VAL A 36 -2.12 12.12 17.10
CA VAL A 36 -3.48 12.65 16.94
C VAL A 36 -4.17 12.02 15.72
N THR A 37 -3.45 11.92 14.60
CA THR A 37 -3.98 11.27 13.38
C THR A 37 -4.25 9.79 13.62
N GLN A 38 -3.39 9.09 14.37
CA GLN A 38 -3.58 7.66 14.72
C GLN A 38 -4.89 7.43 15.46
N VAL A 39 -5.26 8.35 16.35
CA VAL A 39 -6.48 8.25 17.16
C VAL A 39 -7.71 8.69 16.38
N LEU A 40 -7.63 9.80 15.65
CA LEU A 40 -8.80 10.41 15.00
C LEU A 40 -9.07 9.89 13.58
N ALA A 41 -8.04 9.40 12.90
CA ALA A 41 -8.09 8.90 11.54
C ALA A 41 -7.11 7.71 11.38
N PRO A 42 -7.39 6.56 12.02
CA PRO A 42 -6.46 5.42 12.06
C PRO A 42 -6.00 4.94 10.66
N GLY A 43 -6.77 5.20 9.60
CA GLY A 43 -6.39 4.89 8.21
C GLY A 43 -5.51 5.94 7.51
N ALA A 44 -5.43 7.18 7.99
CA ALA A 44 -4.67 8.25 7.34
C ALA A 44 -3.14 8.16 7.56
N ILE A 45 -2.71 7.34 8.51
CA ILE A 45 -1.28 6.97 8.66
C ILE A 45 -0.95 5.72 7.86
N GLU A 46 -1.92 4.83 7.65
CA GLU A 46 -1.73 3.67 6.77
C GLU A 46 -1.55 4.07 5.30
N THR A 47 -2.16 5.17 4.85
CA THR A 47 -2.02 5.66 3.46
C THR A 47 -0.61 6.10 3.11
N LYS A 48 0.12 6.78 4.01
CA LYS A 48 1.54 7.12 3.77
C LYS A 48 2.46 5.90 3.62
N ASN A 49 2.03 4.76 4.13
CA ASN A 49 2.75 3.49 4.10
C ASN A 49 2.19 2.54 3.02
N ALA A 50 1.15 2.94 2.28
CA ALA A 50 0.49 2.07 1.32
C ALA A 50 1.40 1.75 0.12
N LEU A 51 2.01 2.77 -0.48
CA LEU A 51 2.93 2.61 -1.61
C LEU A 51 4.24 1.94 -1.19
N GLU A 52 4.73 2.22 0.02
CA GLU A 52 5.91 1.55 0.59
C GLU A 52 5.65 0.05 0.79
N LYS A 53 4.54 -0.32 1.46
CA LYS A 53 4.11 -1.72 1.61
C LYS A 53 3.84 -2.41 0.27
N ALA A 54 3.31 -1.68 -0.71
CA ALA A 54 3.11 -2.20 -2.05
C ALA A 54 4.45 -2.49 -2.72
N GLY A 55 5.42 -1.57 -2.62
CA GLY A 55 6.79 -1.77 -3.10
C GLY A 55 7.45 -2.99 -2.46
N GLU A 56 7.41 -3.13 -1.14
CA GLU A 56 7.92 -4.32 -0.43
C GLU A 56 7.27 -5.61 -0.92
N TYR A 57 5.95 -5.59 -1.14
CA TYR A 57 5.22 -6.74 -1.63
C TYR A 57 5.58 -7.07 -3.09
N ILE A 58 5.74 -6.07 -3.94
CA ILE A 58 6.16 -6.20 -5.34
C ILE A 58 7.54 -6.85 -5.40
N GLU A 59 8.51 -6.37 -4.60
CA GLU A 59 9.84 -6.96 -4.53
C GLU A 59 9.79 -8.44 -4.12
N LEU A 60 8.98 -8.78 -3.11
CA LEU A 60 8.79 -10.16 -2.68
C LEU A 60 8.17 -11.03 -3.78
N ILE A 61 7.05 -10.59 -4.37
CA ILE A 61 6.25 -11.46 -5.26
C ILE A 61 6.92 -11.72 -6.60
N LYS A 62 7.84 -10.84 -7.03
CA LYS A 62 8.67 -11.08 -8.23
C LYS A 62 9.53 -12.34 -8.10
N GLY A 63 10.00 -12.64 -6.88
CA GLY A 63 10.79 -13.82 -6.58
C GLY A 63 9.99 -15.12 -6.42
N ALA A 64 8.66 -15.08 -6.52
CA ALA A 64 7.84 -16.27 -6.36
C ALA A 64 7.97 -17.23 -7.55
N ASN A 65 7.86 -18.53 -7.30
CA ASN A 65 7.80 -19.54 -8.34
C ASN A 65 6.54 -19.39 -9.23
N ASP A 66 6.62 -19.85 -10.49
CA ASP A 66 5.53 -19.66 -11.46
C ASP A 66 4.23 -20.37 -11.06
N VAL A 67 4.34 -21.56 -10.45
CA VAL A 67 3.19 -22.31 -9.94
C VAL A 67 2.48 -21.52 -8.82
N GLY A 68 3.25 -20.84 -7.96
CA GLY A 68 2.73 -19.96 -6.93
C GLY A 68 1.97 -18.77 -7.52
N ILE A 69 2.54 -18.10 -8.53
CA ILE A 69 1.87 -16.99 -9.22
C ILE A 69 0.58 -17.44 -9.89
N GLN A 70 0.57 -18.57 -10.59
CA GLN A 70 -0.64 -19.11 -11.21
C GLN A 70 -1.72 -19.43 -10.17
N SER A 71 -1.32 -19.96 -9.01
CA SER A 71 -2.25 -20.26 -7.92
C SER A 71 -2.78 -18.97 -7.26
N LEU A 72 -1.94 -17.95 -7.12
CA LEU A 72 -2.34 -16.63 -6.63
C LEU A 72 -3.35 -15.97 -7.57
N LEU A 73 -3.09 -16.00 -8.88
CA LEU A 73 -3.99 -15.49 -9.92
C LEU A 73 -5.38 -16.15 -9.89
N GLN A 74 -5.48 -17.39 -9.43
CA GLN A 74 -6.74 -18.11 -9.32
C GLN A 74 -7.45 -17.90 -7.97
N ALA A 75 -6.69 -17.70 -6.89
CA ALA A 75 -7.22 -17.62 -5.53
C ALA A 75 -7.52 -16.19 -5.07
N ALA A 76 -6.81 -15.21 -5.61
CA ALA A 76 -7.01 -13.80 -5.28
C ALA A 76 -8.22 -13.20 -6.00
N ASP A 77 -8.74 -12.11 -5.44
CA ASP A 77 -9.73 -11.29 -6.13
C ASP A 77 -9.08 -10.60 -7.35
N GLU A 78 -9.78 -10.60 -8.48
CA GLU A 78 -9.31 -10.00 -9.72
C GLU A 78 -9.03 -8.50 -9.56
N ASP A 79 -9.87 -7.77 -8.83
CA ASP A 79 -9.67 -6.34 -8.60
C ASP A 79 -8.40 -6.07 -7.77
N ASP A 80 -8.03 -6.96 -6.86
CA ASP A 80 -6.80 -6.83 -6.08
C ASP A 80 -5.56 -7.01 -6.94
N ILE A 81 -5.58 -7.98 -7.86
CA ILE A 81 -4.49 -8.20 -8.82
C ILE A 81 -4.37 -7.01 -9.77
N LEU A 82 -5.49 -6.48 -10.27
CA LEU A 82 -5.47 -5.29 -11.12
C LEU A 82 -4.91 -4.06 -10.37
N VAL A 83 -5.27 -3.88 -9.10
CA VAL A 83 -4.68 -2.83 -8.25
C VAL A 83 -3.17 -3.01 -8.10
N LEU A 84 -2.69 -4.24 -7.86
CA LEU A 84 -1.25 -4.54 -7.79
C LEU A 84 -0.53 -4.17 -9.10
N LEU A 85 -1.06 -4.65 -10.23
CA LEU A 85 -0.47 -4.43 -11.55
C LEU A 85 -0.47 -2.95 -11.93
N LYS A 86 -1.52 -2.21 -11.57
CA LYS A 86 -1.55 -0.76 -11.78
C LYS A 86 -0.56 -0.02 -10.88
N THR A 87 -0.43 -0.45 -9.62
CA THR A 87 0.50 0.16 -8.67
C THR A 87 1.95 -0.03 -9.10
N GLY A 88 2.28 -1.18 -9.67
CA GLY A 88 3.61 -1.49 -10.22
C GLY A 88 3.69 -1.36 -11.74
N GLU A 89 2.94 -0.44 -12.37
CA GLU A 89 2.89 -0.32 -13.83
C GLU A 89 4.25 0.00 -14.47
N GLU A 90 5.15 0.65 -13.73
CA GLU A 90 6.52 0.94 -14.16
C GLU A 90 7.50 -0.22 -13.90
N ASP A 91 7.11 -1.24 -13.13
CA ASP A 91 7.94 -2.42 -12.83
C ASP A 91 7.74 -3.50 -13.89
N GLN A 92 8.60 -3.49 -14.91
CA GLN A 92 8.53 -4.46 -16.01
C GLN A 92 8.65 -5.92 -15.54
N ALA A 93 9.47 -6.19 -14.52
CA ALA A 93 9.66 -7.54 -14.02
C ALA A 93 8.38 -8.07 -13.35
N LEU A 94 7.65 -7.24 -12.62
CA LEU A 94 6.33 -7.57 -12.10
C LEU A 94 5.34 -7.87 -13.23
N GLN A 95 5.27 -6.98 -14.24
CA GLN A 95 4.35 -7.15 -15.36
C GLN A 95 4.62 -8.46 -16.11
N GLU A 96 5.89 -8.74 -16.43
CA GLU A 96 6.31 -9.98 -17.09
C GLU A 96 5.96 -11.22 -16.25
N LYS A 97 6.20 -11.16 -14.94
CA LYS A 97 5.94 -12.28 -14.03
C LYS A 97 4.47 -12.67 -14.00
N PHE A 98 3.57 -11.70 -13.89
CA PHE A 98 2.13 -11.94 -13.83
C PHE A 98 1.56 -12.27 -15.21
N PHE A 99 1.82 -11.45 -16.23
CA PHE A 99 1.27 -11.70 -17.56
C PHE A 99 1.87 -12.95 -18.22
N GLY A 100 3.12 -13.29 -17.94
CA GLY A 100 3.76 -14.53 -18.39
C GLY A 100 3.09 -15.79 -17.85
N ASN A 101 2.49 -15.69 -16.66
CA ASN A 101 1.73 -16.77 -16.01
C ASN A 101 0.22 -16.78 -16.38
N MET A 102 -0.23 -15.89 -17.27
CA MET A 102 -1.60 -15.85 -17.77
C MET A 102 -1.71 -16.44 -19.18
N SER A 103 -2.88 -17.01 -19.50
CA SER A 103 -3.24 -17.29 -20.89
C SER A 103 -3.43 -15.99 -21.68
N GLU A 104 -3.28 -16.04 -23.01
CA GLU A 104 -3.49 -14.87 -23.88
C GLU A 104 -4.87 -14.22 -23.70
N LYS A 105 -5.91 -15.04 -23.50
CA LYS A 105 -7.27 -14.56 -23.24
C LYS A 105 -7.34 -13.79 -21.92
N PHE A 106 -6.78 -14.33 -20.84
CA PHE A 106 -6.78 -13.68 -19.53
C PHE A 106 -5.96 -12.38 -19.55
N ARG A 107 -4.78 -12.42 -20.18
CA ARG A 107 -3.93 -11.24 -20.35
C ARG A 107 -4.68 -10.10 -21.02
N LYS A 108 -5.41 -10.39 -22.10
CA LYS A 108 -6.17 -9.37 -22.83
C LYS A 108 -7.27 -8.76 -21.96
N VAL A 109 -8.03 -9.56 -21.22
CA VAL A 109 -9.07 -9.07 -20.31
C VAL A 109 -8.47 -8.16 -19.24
N TYR A 110 -7.37 -8.57 -18.62
CA TYR A 110 -6.70 -7.76 -17.59
C TYR A 110 -6.18 -6.42 -18.13
N GLN A 111 -5.63 -6.40 -19.35
CA GLN A 111 -5.17 -5.16 -19.99
C GLN A 111 -6.34 -4.20 -20.27
N GLU A 112 -7.46 -4.72 -20.79
CA GLU A 112 -8.67 -3.92 -21.02
C GLU A 112 -9.25 -3.37 -19.70
N ASP A 113 -9.28 -4.20 -18.66
CA ASP A 113 -9.77 -3.81 -17.33
C ASP A 113 -8.88 -2.77 -16.64
N LEU A 114 -7.55 -2.87 -16.77
CA LEU A 114 -6.61 -1.89 -16.23
C LEU A 114 -6.83 -0.50 -16.86
N GLU A 115 -7.00 -0.45 -18.19
CA GLU A 115 -7.27 0.79 -18.92
C GLU A 115 -8.62 1.40 -18.52
N PHE A 116 -9.65 0.57 -18.38
CA PHE A 116 -11.00 1.03 -18.06
C PHE A 116 -11.16 1.47 -16.59
N LYS A 117 -10.66 0.68 -15.64
CA LYS A 117 -10.91 0.86 -14.20
C LYS A 117 -10.04 1.94 -13.55
N PHE A 118 -8.81 2.14 -14.04
CA PHE A 118 -7.83 3.02 -13.38
C PHE A 118 -7.36 4.19 -14.24
N ASN A 119 -8.24 4.70 -15.10
CA ASN A 119 -7.96 5.87 -15.93
C ASN A 119 -7.60 7.13 -15.08
N GLU A 120 -8.12 7.21 -13.85
CA GLU A 120 -7.82 8.28 -12.88
C GLU A 120 -6.77 7.88 -11.83
N GLY A 121 -6.14 6.71 -11.98
CA GLY A 121 -5.19 6.13 -11.01
C GLY A 121 -5.87 5.31 -9.91
N VAL A 122 -5.07 4.92 -8.90
CA VAL A 122 -5.51 4.10 -7.77
C VAL A 122 -5.34 4.89 -6.47
N SER A 123 -6.38 4.93 -5.63
CA SER A 123 -6.27 5.57 -4.31
C SER A 123 -5.42 4.75 -3.32
N ASP A 124 -4.66 5.41 -2.45
CA ASP A 124 -3.82 4.75 -1.43
C ASP A 124 -4.59 3.78 -0.53
N GLN A 125 -5.85 4.11 -0.20
CA GLN A 125 -6.71 3.23 0.61
C GLN A 125 -7.03 1.93 -0.11
N LEU A 126 -7.28 2.00 -1.42
CA LEU A 126 -7.53 0.84 -2.26
C LEU A 126 -6.27 -0.01 -2.39
N VAL A 127 -5.11 0.61 -2.63
CA VAL A 127 -3.80 -0.06 -2.64
C VAL A 127 -3.56 -0.82 -1.34
N ASN A 128 -3.63 -0.13 -0.19
CA ASN A 128 -3.36 -0.77 1.11
C ASN A 128 -4.31 -1.95 1.38
N SER A 129 -5.59 -1.81 1.02
CA SER A 129 -6.58 -2.87 1.21
C SER A 129 -6.32 -4.08 0.31
N ALA A 130 -6.00 -3.84 -0.97
CA ALA A 130 -5.69 -4.90 -1.93
C ALA A 130 -4.40 -5.64 -1.55
N ILE A 131 -3.32 -4.91 -1.26
CA ILE A 131 -2.03 -5.50 -0.86
C ILE A 131 -2.18 -6.33 0.42
N LYS A 132 -2.98 -5.88 1.39
CA LYS A 132 -3.25 -6.65 2.61
C LYS A 132 -3.94 -7.98 2.32
N ARG A 133 -4.93 -8.00 1.42
CA ARG A 133 -5.63 -9.23 1.01
C ARG A 133 -4.72 -10.15 0.21
N LEU A 134 -3.94 -9.59 -0.71
CA LEU A 134 -2.97 -10.36 -1.50
C LEU A 134 -1.91 -11.02 -0.62
N LYS A 135 -1.35 -10.29 0.37
CA LYS A 135 -0.42 -10.86 1.34
C LYS A 135 -1.03 -12.06 2.07
N LEU A 136 -2.27 -11.93 2.57
CA LEU A 136 -2.96 -13.03 3.24
C LEU A 136 -3.13 -14.27 2.34
N THR A 137 -3.47 -14.06 1.06
CA THR A 137 -3.58 -15.15 0.08
C THR A 137 -2.23 -15.78 -0.20
N THR A 138 -1.18 -14.98 -0.35
CA THR A 138 0.20 -15.44 -0.54
C THR A 138 0.69 -16.26 0.64
N ASP A 139 0.51 -15.78 1.88
CA ASP A 139 0.87 -16.51 3.11
C ASP A 139 0.14 -17.87 3.14
N THR A 140 -1.14 -17.89 2.79
CA THR A 140 -1.93 -19.14 2.74
C THR A 140 -1.40 -20.13 1.69
N LEU A 141 -0.90 -19.65 0.55
CA LEU A 141 -0.34 -20.49 -0.51
C LEU A 141 1.07 -20.98 -0.15
N GLU A 142 1.84 -20.16 0.57
CA GLU A 142 3.15 -20.51 1.10
C GLU A 142 3.05 -21.57 2.19
N GLU A 143 2.11 -21.42 3.14
CA GLU A 143 1.82 -22.42 4.16
C GLU A 143 1.43 -23.79 3.56
N LYS A 144 0.81 -23.79 2.38
CA LYS A 144 0.47 -25.01 1.62
C LYS A 144 1.64 -25.57 0.81
N GLY A 145 2.78 -24.88 0.76
CA GLY A 145 3.95 -25.22 -0.03
C GLY A 145 3.73 -25.10 -1.54
N ILE A 146 2.70 -24.36 -1.97
CA ILE A 146 2.39 -24.15 -3.39
C ILE A 146 3.20 -22.97 -3.91
N LEU A 147 3.18 -21.87 -3.16
CA LEU A 147 3.98 -20.69 -3.41
C LEU A 147 5.28 -20.80 -2.63
N SER A 148 6.39 -20.53 -3.30
CA SER A 148 7.71 -20.44 -2.69
C SER A 148 8.50 -19.36 -3.39
N PHE A 149 9.47 -18.79 -2.70
CA PHE A 149 10.34 -17.75 -3.23
C PHE A 149 11.69 -18.37 -3.53
N ASP A 150 12.22 -18.11 -4.73
CA ASP A 150 13.57 -18.52 -5.08
C ASP A 150 14.56 -17.66 -4.26
N GLU A 151 15.52 -18.30 -3.57
CA GLU A 151 16.60 -17.64 -2.80
C GLU A 151 17.61 -16.91 -3.69
#